data_AF-A0A1G2SXH1-F1
#
_entry.id   AF-A0A1G2SXH1-F1
#
_cell.length_a   1.000
_cell.length_b   1.000
_cell.length_c   1.000
_cell.angle_alpha   90.00
_cell.angle_beta   90.00
_cell.angle_gamma   90.00
#
_symmetry.space_group_name_H-M   'P 1'
#
loop_
_entity.id
_entity.type
_entity.pdbx_description
1 polymer ?
#
loop_
_entity_poly.entity_id
_entity_poly.type
_entity_poly.pdbx_seq_one_letter_code
_entity_poly.pdbx_strand_id
1 'polypeptide(L)'
;MSHIYEHIISLENLLEAWKEFLNGKRGRKDVQEFQLNLMDNILSLHNDLKTRTYRHGSYHAFNISDPKPRNIHRPSAEVDEDDSGLDGPWGLGSIRK
;
A
#
# COMPACT_ATOMS: atom_id res chain seq x y z
N MET A 1 24.10 6.86 -15.76
CA MET A 1 22.63 6.96 -15.53
C MET A 1 22.13 5.76 -14.71
N SER A 2 22.68 5.53 -13.50
CA SER A 2 22.23 4.47 -12.58
C SER A 2 21.68 5.03 -11.25
N HIS A 3 21.85 6.33 -11.01
CA HIS A 3 21.55 6.95 -9.72
C HIS A 3 20.06 7.12 -9.44
N ILE A 4 19.19 7.14 -10.46
CA ILE A 4 17.75 7.34 -10.27
C ILE A 4 17.13 6.13 -9.56
N TYR A 5 17.47 4.91 -10.00
CA TYR A 5 16.94 3.70 -9.37
C TYR A 5 17.43 3.55 -7.92
N GLU A 6 18.75 3.71 -7.70
CA GLU A 6 19.33 3.66 -6.36
C GLU A 6 18.75 4.71 -5.42
N HIS A 7 18.45 5.90 -5.94
CA HIS A 7 17.75 6.95 -5.19
C HIS A 7 16.32 6.54 -4.84
N ILE A 8 15.55 6.02 -5.81
CA ILE A 8 14.16 5.57 -5.59
C ILE A 8 14.09 4.49 -4.50
N ILE A 9 15.01 3.53 -4.54
CA ILE A 9 15.02 2.42 -3.58
C ILE A 9 15.77 2.75 -2.29
N SER A 10 16.36 3.95 -2.15
CA SER A 10 17.12 4.32 -0.95
C SER A 10 16.23 4.26 0.29
N LEU A 11 16.82 3.88 1.43
CA LEU A 11 16.08 3.77 2.70
C LEU A 11 15.40 5.09 3.08
N GLU A 12 16.07 6.22 2.83
CA GLU A 12 15.50 7.55 3.07
C GLU A 12 14.25 7.79 2.22
N ASN A 13 14.31 7.49 0.92
CA ASN A 13 13.16 7.66 0.03
C ASN A 13 12.01 6.70 0.37
N LEU A 14 12.31 5.45 0.78
CA LEU A 14 11.29 4.49 1.21
C LEU A 14 10.62 4.93 2.52
N LEU A 15 11.37 5.48 3.47
CA LEU A 15 10.83 6.01 4.72
C LEU A 15 9.99 7.26 4.49
N GLU A 16 10.39 8.15 3.57
CA GLU A 16 9.60 9.32 3.21
C GLU A 16 8.29 8.92 2.53
N ALA A 17 8.33 7.97 1.59
CA ALA A 17 7.15 7.39 0.97
C ALA A 17 6.20 6.76 2.01
N TRP A 18 6.73 6.11 3.05
CA TRP A 18 5.92 5.60 4.15
C TRP A 18 5.20 6.71 4.93
N LYS A 19 5.87 7.83 5.23
CA LYS A 19 5.24 8.99 5.90
C LYS A 19 4.09 9.55 5.07
N GLU A 20 4.26 9.68 3.77
CA GLU A 20 3.21 10.13 2.84
C GLU A 20 2.05 9.13 2.79
N PHE A 21 2.36 7.83 2.72
CA PHE A 21 1.37 6.76 2.70
C PHE A 21 0.44 6.79 3.92
N LEU A 22 0.98 7.09 5.11
CA LEU A 22 0.23 7.12 6.36
C LEU A 22 -0.88 8.18 6.43
N ASN A 23 -0.87 9.19 5.56
CA ASN A 23 -1.87 10.25 5.59
C ASN A 23 -3.29 9.67 5.41
N GLY A 24 -4.12 9.82 6.45
CA GLY A 24 -5.48 9.29 6.53
C GLY A 24 -5.61 7.76 6.73
N LYS A 25 -4.52 7.01 6.94
CA LYS A 25 -4.54 5.52 6.98
C LYS A 25 -4.06 4.90 8.28
N ARG A 26 -3.55 5.69 9.23
CA ARG A 26 -3.02 5.23 10.53
C ARG A 26 -3.99 4.37 11.36
N GLY A 27 -5.29 4.54 11.17
CA GLY A 27 -6.32 3.80 11.91
C GLY A 27 -6.57 2.38 11.41
N ARG A 28 -6.03 1.97 10.25
CA ARG A 28 -6.29 0.64 9.70
C ARG A 28 -5.39 -0.41 10.36
N LYS A 29 -5.95 -1.60 10.62
CA LYS A 29 -5.26 -2.71 11.30
C LYS A 29 -4.03 -3.18 10.52
N ASP A 30 -4.17 -3.37 9.22
CA ASP A 30 -3.07 -3.75 8.31
C ASP A 30 -1.90 -2.74 8.35
N VAL A 31 -2.22 -1.45 8.40
CA VAL A 31 -1.22 -0.37 8.51
C VAL A 31 -0.51 -0.41 9.86
N GLN A 32 -1.23 -0.68 10.95
CA GLN A 32 -0.65 -0.77 12.29
C GLN A 32 0.26 -1.99 12.44
N GLU A 33 -0.17 -3.15 11.94
CA GLU A 33 0.63 -4.39 11.93
C GLU A 33 1.93 -4.20 11.15
N PHE A 34 1.87 -3.58 9.96
CA PHE A 34 3.07 -3.22 9.22
C PHE A 34 3.96 -2.25 9.99
N GLN A 35 3.38 -1.27 10.69
CA GLN A 35 4.12 -0.27 11.44
C GLN A 35 4.86 -0.86 12.66
N LEU A 36 4.33 -1.92 13.29
CA LEU A 36 4.97 -2.58 14.43
C LEU A 36 6.38 -3.09 14.07
N ASN A 37 6.55 -3.60 12.86
CA ASN A 37 7.82 -4.12 12.33
C ASN A 37 8.37 -3.22 11.20
N LEU A 38 8.15 -1.90 11.29
CA LEU A 38 8.42 -0.96 10.19
C LEU A 38 9.84 -1.08 9.64
N MET A 39 10.85 -1.11 10.52
CA MET A 39 12.25 -1.13 10.08
C MET A 39 12.57 -2.43 9.33
N ASP A 40 12.14 -3.57 9.86
CA ASP A 40 12.38 -4.87 9.24
C ASP A 40 11.69 -4.96 7.87
N ASN A 41 10.46 -4.47 7.78
CA ASN A 41 9.71 -4.43 6.52
C ASN A 41 10.40 -3.54 5.47
N ILE A 42 10.89 -2.35 5.86
CA ILE A 42 11.58 -1.42 4.95
C ILE A 42 12.94 -1.97 4.51
N LEU A 43 13.71 -2.57 5.42
CA LEU A 43 15.00 -3.19 5.11
C LEU A 43 14.83 -4.40 4.17
N SER A 44 13.82 -5.24 4.43
CA SER A 44 13.47 -6.37 3.57
C SER A 44 13.13 -5.90 2.15
N LEU A 45 12.22 -4.92 2.04
CA LEU A 45 11.85 -4.33 0.76
C LEU A 45 13.06 -3.71 0.03
N HIS A 46 13.90 -2.95 0.74
CA HIS A 46 15.12 -2.39 0.15
C HIS A 46 16.04 -3.49 -0.41
N ASN A 47 16.24 -4.57 0.35
CA ASN A 47 17.08 -5.67 -0.07
C ASN A 47 16.52 -6.40 -1.29
N ASP A 48 15.22 -6.66 -1.32
CA ASP A 48 14.54 -7.30 -2.46
C ASP A 48 14.61 -6.44 -3.73
N LEU A 49 14.45 -5.12 -3.59
CA LEU A 49 14.60 -4.18 -4.69
C LEU A 49 16.06 -4.11 -5.16
N LYS A 50 17.01 -4.02 -4.23
CA LYS A 50 18.44 -3.96 -4.53
C LYS A 50 18.95 -5.22 -5.23
N THR A 51 18.47 -6.39 -4.81
CA THR A 51 18.80 -7.69 -5.42
C THR A 51 17.93 -8.01 -6.64
N ARG A 52 16.96 -7.15 -6.97
CA ARG A 52 16.00 -7.30 -8.08
C ARG A 52 15.16 -8.59 -8.00
N THR A 53 14.92 -9.07 -6.79
CA THR A 53 14.07 -10.25 -6.50
C THR A 53 12.66 -9.85 -6.09
N TYR A 54 12.41 -8.56 -5.85
CA TYR A 54 11.08 -8.06 -5.49
C TYR A 54 10.02 -8.48 -6.52
N ARG A 55 8.98 -9.16 -6.04
CA ARG A 55 7.83 -9.59 -6.83
C ARG A 55 6.57 -8.99 -6.21
N HIS A 56 5.87 -8.16 -6.99
CA HIS A 56 4.60 -7.60 -6.54
C HIS A 56 3.52 -8.69 -6.41
N GLY A 57 2.61 -8.50 -5.47
CA GLY A 57 1.42 -9.36 -5.31
C GLY A 57 0.46 -9.26 -6.50
N SER A 58 -0.56 -10.12 -6.51
CA SER A 58 -1.62 -10.10 -7.52
C SER A 58 -2.40 -8.77 -7.51
N TYR A 59 -3.04 -8.44 -8.63
CA TYR A 59 -3.97 -7.32 -8.71
C TYR A 59 -5.41 -7.82 -8.54
N HIS A 60 -6.17 -7.20 -7.64
CA HIS A 60 -7.62 -7.37 -7.55
C HIS A 60 -8.33 -6.26 -8.32
N ALA A 61 -9.20 -6.65 -9.25
CA ALA A 61 -10.06 -5.73 -9.97
C ALA A 61 -11.35 -5.45 -9.17
N PHE A 62 -11.75 -4.20 -9.05
CA PHE A 62 -13.00 -3.78 -8.44
C PHE A 62 -13.53 -2.51 -9.12
N ASN A 63 -14.85 -2.31 -9.11
CA ASN A 63 -15.46 -1.15 -9.75
C ASN A 63 -15.76 -0.06 -8.72
N ILE A 64 -15.32 1.18 -9.00
CA ILE A 64 -15.76 2.37 -8.25
C ILE A 64 -16.69 3.19 -9.15
N SER A 65 -17.89 3.48 -8.66
CA SER A 65 -18.80 4.47 -9.25
C SER A 65 -18.84 5.73 -8.37
N ASP A 66 -18.11 6.80 -8.76
CA ASP A 66 -18.60 8.20 -8.68
C ASP A 66 -17.54 9.25 -9.14
N PRO A 67 -17.92 10.33 -9.86
CA PRO A 67 -19.12 10.50 -10.73
C PRO A 67 -18.94 9.86 -12.11
N LYS A 68 -17.84 9.10 -12.30
CA LYS A 68 -17.54 8.36 -13.52
C LYS A 68 -17.10 6.94 -13.14
N PRO A 69 -17.84 5.90 -13.55
CA PRO A 69 -17.47 4.51 -13.28
C PRO A 69 -16.05 4.24 -13.79
N ARG A 70 -15.23 3.63 -12.94
CA ARG A 70 -13.85 3.27 -13.26
C ARG A 70 -13.58 1.87 -12.73
N ASN A 71 -13.17 0.98 -13.62
CA ASN A 71 -12.61 -0.31 -13.24
C ASN A 71 -11.20 -0.05 -12.69
N ILE A 72 -10.98 -0.37 -11.42
CA ILE A 72 -9.71 -0.13 -10.74
C ILE A 72 -9.09 -1.47 -10.40
N HIS A 73 -7.81 -1.60 -10.72
CA HIS A 73 -7.00 -2.73 -10.31
C HIS A 73 -6.12 -2.27 -9.15
N ARG A 74 -6.37 -2.79 -7.94
CA ARG A 74 -5.51 -2.54 -6.77
C ARG A 74 -4.62 -3.75 -6.49
N PRO A 75 -3.36 -3.56 -6.08
CA PRO A 75 -2.58 -4.65 -5.52
C PRO A 75 -3.30 -5.24 -4.30
N SER A 76 -3.31 -6.57 -4.19
CA SER A 76 -3.61 -7.26 -2.94
C SER A 76 -2.54 -6.86 -1.93
N ALA A 77 -2.92 -6.23 -0.82
CA ALA A 77 -2.11 -6.39 0.39
C ALA A 77 -2.41 -7.81 0.85
N GLU A 78 -1.40 -8.65 1.05
CA GLU A 78 -1.60 -9.93 1.73
C GLU A 78 -2.08 -9.59 3.15
N VAL A 79 -3.39 -9.68 3.35
CA VAL A 79 -4.04 -9.68 4.65
C VAL A 79 -4.64 -11.08 4.72
N ASP A 80 -4.28 -11.82 5.77
CA ASP A 80 -4.78 -13.17 6.01
C ASP A 80 -6.31 -13.22 5.81
N GLU A 81 -6.75 -14.27 5.13
CA GLU A 81 -8.14 -14.58 4.82
C GLU A 81 -8.99 -14.66 6.10
N ASP A 82 -9.62 -13.56 6.51
CA ASP A 82 -10.92 -13.55 7.19
C ASP A 82 -11.58 -12.17 7.08
N ASP A 83 -12.19 -11.89 5.92
CA ASP A 83 -13.21 -10.84 5.81
C ASP A 83 -14.36 -11.36 4.94
N SER A 84 -15.03 -12.40 5.44
CA SER A 84 -16.41 -12.68 5.07
C SER A 84 -17.28 -11.54 5.62
N GLY A 85 -17.27 -10.38 4.98
CA GLY A 85 -17.85 -9.20 5.61
C GLY A 85 -18.02 -7.95 4.77
N LEU A 86 -18.04 -8.02 3.44
CA LEU A 86 -18.21 -6.81 2.60
C LEU A 86 -19.23 -6.97 1.47
N ASP A 87 -20.41 -7.47 1.83
CA ASP A 87 -21.66 -6.99 1.23
C ASP A 87 -22.09 -5.72 1.98
N GLY A 88 -21.52 -4.57 1.63
CA GLY A 88 -21.90 -3.29 2.22
C GLY A 88 -21.21 -2.10 1.55
N PRO A 89 -21.94 -1.00 1.24
CA PRO A 89 -21.40 0.14 0.50
C PRO A 89 -20.53 0.94 1.46
N TRP A 90 -19.22 0.73 1.35
CA TRP A 90 -18.22 1.36 2.21
C TRP A 90 -18.55 2.80 2.56
N GLY A 91 -18.59 3.05 3.87
CA GLY A 91 -18.69 4.36 4.48
C GLY A 91 -17.59 5.28 3.97
N LEU A 92 -17.91 6.00 2.90
CA LEU A 92 -17.30 7.27 2.56
C LEU A 92 -17.77 8.24 3.64
N GLY A 93 -17.01 8.30 4.74
CA GLY A 93 -17.06 9.45 5.64
C GLY A 93 -16.98 10.70 4.78
N SER A 94 -18.04 11.49 4.82
CA SER A 94 -18.21 12.68 4.01
C SER A 94 -16.98 13.57 4.13
N ILE A 95 -16.19 13.68 3.06
CA ILE A 95 -15.38 14.87 2.83
C ILE A 95 -16.40 15.94 2.41
N ARG A 96 -17.01 16.59 3.39
CA ARG A 96 -17.76 17.82 3.14
C ARG A 96 -16.75 18.90 2.75
N LYS A 97 -17.01 19.58 1.64
CA LYS A 97 -16.49 20.94 1.38
C LYS A 97 -17.03 21.91 2.41
#